data_AF-A0A1H4I173-F1
#
_entry.id   AF-A0A1H4I173-F1
#
_cell.length_a   1.000
_cell.length_b   1.000
_cell.length_c   1.000
_cell.angle_alpha   90.00
_cell.angle_beta   90.00
_cell.angle_gamma   90.00
#
_symmetry.space_group_name_H-M   'P 1'
#
loop_
_entity.id
_entity.type
_entity.pdbx_description
1 polymer ?
#
loop_
_entity_poly.entity_id
_entity_poly.type
_entity_poly.pdbx_seq_one_letter_code
_entity_poly.pdbx_strand_id
1 'polypeptide(L)'
;MTKIFKENSSSHHLRTRYKAVGWISGYGAISLSTVHQVKQKLIEKETLSELGSIRSGIEAQLDFFKQISIVLAIVTFLVSTILNPLTFYLQQSLKSVDWTHQARTEIIENRASDMEPDNHENLIATHLNEEVEEYNKELHKLQEAHNWMLFSILFPMLVVFALLFAKYRWLTSAYTCVNEAFKEKERLETAESSRKEKLRQHRETRLRTG
;
A
#
# COMPACT_ATOMS: atom_id res chain seq x y z
N MET A 1 37.22 -7.38 -5.56
CA MET A 1 35.86 -7.97 -5.62
C MET A 1 35.50 -8.53 -4.25
N THR A 2 34.22 -8.51 -3.85
CA THR A 2 33.60 -9.16 -2.65
C THR A 2 33.58 -8.47 -1.28
N LYS A 3 33.21 -7.18 -1.21
CA LYS A 3 32.51 -6.64 -0.01
C LYS A 3 31.08 -6.14 -0.28
N ILE A 4 30.69 -5.98 -1.54
CA ILE A 4 29.39 -5.40 -1.95
C ILE A 4 28.24 -6.43 -1.89
N PHE A 5 28.55 -7.74 -1.95
CA PHE A 5 27.54 -8.81 -1.89
C PHE A 5 27.11 -9.21 -0.47
N LYS A 6 27.63 -8.57 0.59
CA LYS A 6 27.24 -8.92 1.97
C LYS A 6 26.01 -8.16 2.48
N GLU A 7 25.48 -7.22 1.69
CA GLU A 7 24.19 -6.58 1.97
C GLU A 7 23.15 -7.11 0.97
N ASN A 8 22.11 -7.77 1.49
CA ASN A 8 21.11 -8.55 0.73
C ASN A 8 20.30 -7.77 -0.34
N SER A 9 20.50 -6.46 -0.50
CA SER A 9 19.74 -5.61 -1.42
C SER A 9 20.36 -4.22 -1.61
N SER A 10 20.38 -3.69 -2.84
CA SER A 10 20.83 -2.33 -3.15
C SER A 10 20.05 -1.24 -2.39
N SER A 11 18.77 -1.49 -2.06
CA SER A 11 18.00 -0.56 -1.23
C SER A 11 18.41 -0.59 0.23
N HIS A 12 18.87 -1.74 0.73
CA HIS A 12 19.45 -1.82 2.05
C HIS A 12 20.78 -1.05 2.10
N HIS A 13 21.63 -1.24 1.07
CA HIS A 13 22.91 -0.54 0.92
C HIS A 13 22.78 0.99 0.95
N LEU A 14 21.82 1.54 0.19
CA LEU A 14 21.55 2.98 0.19
C LEU A 14 21.07 3.50 1.55
N ARG A 15 20.31 2.70 2.29
CA ARG A 15 19.79 3.10 3.61
C ARG A 15 20.85 3.05 4.69
N THR A 16 21.62 1.97 4.76
CA THR A 16 22.61 1.75 5.82
C THR A 16 23.82 2.65 5.64
N ARG A 17 24.38 2.66 4.43
CA ARG A 17 25.67 3.28 4.14
C ARG A 17 25.55 4.76 3.79
N TYR A 18 24.47 5.12 3.10
CA TYR A 18 24.25 6.48 2.59
C TYR A 18 23.18 7.26 3.36
N LYS A 19 22.47 6.63 4.31
CA LYS A 19 21.35 7.23 5.04
C LYS A 19 20.29 7.80 4.10
N ALA A 20 19.97 7.08 3.02
CA ALA A 20 18.86 7.39 2.13
C ALA A 20 17.50 7.07 2.82
N VAL A 21 17.20 7.76 3.90
CA VAL A 21 16.03 7.51 4.75
C VAL A 21 14.85 8.34 4.25
N GLY A 22 13.68 7.71 4.11
CA GLY A 22 12.40 8.40 3.92
C GLY A 22 11.73 8.75 5.25
N TRP A 23 10.40 8.86 5.27
CA TRP A 23 9.62 9.14 6.48
C TRP A 23 9.82 8.07 7.57
N ILE A 24 9.82 6.80 7.18
CA ILE A 24 10.13 5.68 8.08
C ILE A 24 11.12 4.78 7.33
N SER A 25 12.39 4.85 7.69
CA SER A 25 13.48 3.96 7.25
C SER A 25 13.15 3.11 6.00
N GLY A 26 13.23 3.71 4.81
CA GLY A 26 12.97 3.03 3.53
C GLY A 26 11.54 3.08 2.98
N TYR A 27 10.67 3.89 3.58
CA TYR A 27 9.30 4.19 3.14
C TYR A 27 9.09 5.71 3.02
N GLY A 28 8.22 6.12 2.09
CA GLY A 28 7.89 7.52 1.82
C GLY A 28 8.91 8.23 0.94
N ALA A 29 8.73 9.52 0.72
CA ALA A 29 9.67 10.31 -0.07
C ALA A 29 10.98 10.54 0.71
N ILE A 30 12.11 10.55 0.00
CA ILE A 30 13.39 11.01 0.54
C ILE A 30 13.38 12.55 0.51
N SER A 31 13.77 13.21 1.61
CA SER A 31 13.81 14.68 1.65
C SER A 31 14.81 15.23 0.62
N LEU A 32 14.55 16.41 0.05
CA LEU A 32 15.44 17.03 -0.94
C LEU A 32 16.88 17.22 -0.43
N SER A 33 17.02 17.60 0.85
CA SER A 33 18.33 17.74 1.49
C SER A 33 19.08 16.42 1.57
N THR A 34 18.38 15.33 1.91
CA THR A 34 18.95 13.98 1.97
C THR A 34 19.31 13.48 0.58
N VAL A 35 18.48 13.73 -0.43
CA VAL A 35 18.78 13.42 -1.84
C VAL A 35 20.10 14.08 -2.25
N HIS A 36 20.29 15.37 -1.96
CA HIS A 36 21.52 16.07 -2.33
C HIS A 36 22.76 15.47 -1.64
N GLN A 37 22.67 15.21 -0.33
CA GLN A 37 23.76 14.59 0.43
C GLN A 37 24.10 13.17 -0.05
N VAL A 38 23.09 12.36 -0.36
CA VAL A 38 23.28 11.00 -0.88
C VAL A 38 23.92 11.06 -2.26
N LYS A 39 23.44 11.94 -3.15
CA LYS A 39 23.98 12.15 -4.49
C LYS A 39 25.47 12.49 -4.44
N GLN A 40 25.85 13.51 -3.66
CA GLN A 40 27.25 13.91 -3.52
C GLN A 40 28.13 12.77 -3.01
N LYS A 41 27.69 12.06 -1.95
CA LYS A 41 28.44 10.92 -1.40
C LYS A 41 28.60 9.78 -2.40
N LEU A 42 27.58 9.49 -3.21
CA LEU A 42 27.65 8.48 -4.26
C LEU A 42 28.68 8.87 -5.33
N ILE A 43 28.67 10.13 -5.78
CA ILE A 43 29.62 10.62 -6.79
C ILE A 43 31.07 10.55 -6.27
N GLU A 44 31.30 10.91 -5.00
CA GLU A 44 32.63 10.95 -4.40
C GLU A 44 33.21 9.56 -4.09
N LYS A 45 32.39 8.63 -3.57
CA LYS A 45 32.86 7.35 -3.03
C LYS A 45 32.71 6.18 -3.99
N GLU A 46 31.68 6.25 -4.84
CA GLU A 46 31.31 5.28 -5.87
C GLU A 46 32.33 5.18 -7.01
N THR A 47 32.71 4.03 -7.54
CA THR A 47 33.16 3.95 -8.95
C THR A 47 31.96 3.96 -9.90
N LEU A 48 32.17 4.31 -11.18
CA LEU A 48 31.08 4.30 -12.18
C LEU A 48 30.43 2.90 -12.30
N SER A 49 31.24 1.85 -12.24
CA SER A 49 30.76 0.45 -12.28
C SER A 49 29.89 0.09 -11.07
N GLU A 50 30.32 0.49 -9.86
CA GLU A 50 29.56 0.26 -8.63
C GLU A 50 28.23 1.03 -8.64
N LEU A 51 28.23 2.31 -9.08
CA LEU A 51 27.00 3.06 -9.24
C LEU A 51 26.06 2.40 -10.26
N GLY A 52 26.60 1.84 -11.35
CA GLY A 52 25.83 1.08 -12.33
C GLY A 52 25.15 -0.14 -11.72
N SER A 53 25.86 -0.88 -10.86
CA SER A 53 25.31 -2.04 -10.14
C SER A 53 24.21 -1.62 -9.15
N ILE A 54 24.43 -0.54 -8.38
CA ILE A 54 23.42 -0.01 -7.45
C ILE A 54 22.17 0.43 -8.23
N ARG A 55 22.35 1.16 -9.33
CA ARG A 55 21.26 1.62 -10.21
C ARG A 55 20.43 0.44 -10.72
N SER A 56 21.08 -0.55 -11.32
CA SER A 56 20.42 -1.74 -11.86
C SER A 56 19.66 -2.51 -10.77
N GLY A 57 20.23 -2.63 -9.57
CA GLY A 57 19.55 -3.30 -8.45
C GLY A 57 18.32 -2.55 -7.94
N ILE A 58 18.36 -1.21 -7.91
CA ILE A 58 17.17 -0.40 -7.55
C ILE A 58 16.11 -0.43 -8.66
N GLU A 59 16.53 -0.42 -9.92
CA GLU A 59 15.64 -0.55 -11.08
C GLU A 59 14.88 -1.87 -11.07
N ALA A 60 15.59 -2.99 -10.85
CA ALA A 60 14.98 -4.30 -10.72
C ALA A 60 13.95 -4.37 -9.58
N GLN A 61 14.23 -3.71 -8.45
CA GLN A 61 13.28 -3.60 -7.35
C GLN A 61 12.07 -2.76 -7.72
N LEU A 62 12.26 -1.65 -8.43
CA LEU A 62 11.17 -0.79 -8.88
C LEU A 62 10.25 -1.51 -9.87
N ASP A 63 10.81 -2.30 -10.78
CA ASP A 63 10.04 -3.11 -11.73
C ASP A 63 9.27 -4.24 -11.04
N PHE A 64 9.86 -4.89 -10.04
CA PHE A 64 9.15 -5.85 -9.19
C PHE A 64 7.93 -5.21 -8.49
N PHE A 65 8.05 -3.97 -7.98
CA PHE A 65 6.92 -3.28 -7.36
C PHE A 65 5.83 -2.86 -8.38
N LYS A 66 6.20 -2.56 -9.63
CA LYS A 66 5.19 -2.37 -10.70
C LYS A 66 4.41 -3.65 -10.93
N GLN A 67 5.07 -4.80 -10.94
CA GLN A 67 4.40 -6.10 -11.07
C GLN A 67 3.50 -6.42 -9.87
N ILE A 68 3.93 -6.12 -8.65
CA ILE A 68 3.09 -6.24 -7.44
C ILE A 68 1.80 -5.41 -7.59
N SER A 69 1.86 -4.23 -8.20
CA SER A 69 0.67 -3.38 -8.40
C SER A 69 -0.38 -4.07 -9.28
N ILE A 70 0.05 -4.85 -10.28
CA ILE A 70 -0.85 -5.67 -11.11
C ILE A 70 -1.47 -6.79 -10.28
N VAL A 71 -0.67 -7.49 -9.46
CA VAL A 71 -1.16 -8.54 -8.57
C VAL A 71 -2.19 -7.99 -7.59
N LEU A 72 -1.95 -6.81 -7.00
CA LEU A 72 -2.90 -6.14 -6.12
C LEU A 72 -4.22 -5.78 -6.83
N ALA A 73 -4.16 -5.36 -8.10
CA ALA A 73 -5.36 -5.08 -8.87
C ALA A 73 -6.21 -6.35 -9.06
N ILE A 74 -5.56 -7.48 -9.37
CA ILE A 74 -6.23 -8.79 -9.47
C ILE A 74 -6.85 -9.19 -8.13
N VAL A 75 -6.11 -9.07 -7.03
CA VAL A 75 -6.62 -9.39 -5.68
C VAL A 75 -7.81 -8.49 -5.31
N THR A 76 -7.72 -7.19 -5.61
CA THR A 76 -8.82 -6.23 -5.36
C THR A 76 -10.05 -6.60 -6.16
N PHE A 77 -9.89 -6.99 -7.43
CA PHE A 77 -10.99 -7.46 -8.26
C PHE A 77 -11.66 -8.72 -7.68
N LEU A 78 -10.87 -9.70 -7.24
CA LEU A 78 -11.39 -10.92 -6.60
C LEU A 78 -12.13 -10.61 -5.31
N VAL A 79 -11.55 -9.76 -4.44
CA VAL A 79 -12.18 -9.35 -3.17
C VAL A 79 -13.49 -8.60 -3.43
N SER A 80 -13.53 -7.65 -4.37
CA SER A 80 -14.76 -6.95 -4.74
C SER A 80 -15.82 -7.91 -5.29
N THR A 81 -15.41 -8.91 -6.07
CA THR A 81 -16.34 -9.92 -6.61
C THR A 81 -16.94 -10.78 -5.51
N ILE A 82 -16.16 -11.17 -4.49
CA ILE A 82 -16.62 -11.96 -3.34
C ILE A 82 -17.49 -11.12 -2.39
N LEU A 83 -17.13 -9.85 -2.19
CA LEU A 83 -17.87 -8.95 -1.29
C LEU A 83 -19.19 -8.45 -1.90
N ASN A 84 -19.33 -8.41 -3.23
CA ASN A 84 -20.55 -7.89 -3.85
C ASN A 84 -21.82 -8.68 -3.47
N PRO A 85 -21.83 -10.03 -3.52
CA PRO A 85 -22.95 -10.85 -3.02
C PRO A 85 -23.23 -10.74 -1.52
N LEU A 86 -22.31 -10.18 -0.73
CA LEU A 86 -22.47 -10.03 0.72
C LEU A 86 -23.68 -9.14 1.07
N THR A 87 -23.98 -8.14 0.25
CA THR A 87 -25.19 -7.30 0.37
C THR A 87 -26.46 -8.11 0.19
N PHE A 88 -26.47 -9.05 -0.76
CA PHE A 88 -27.58 -9.97 -0.96
C PHE A 88 -27.76 -10.91 0.24
N TYR A 89 -26.67 -11.46 0.79
CA TYR A 89 -26.75 -12.29 2.00
C TYR A 89 -27.25 -11.50 3.22
N LEU A 90 -26.85 -10.23 3.37
CA LEU A 90 -27.40 -9.35 4.41
C LEU A 90 -28.92 -9.22 4.25
N GLN A 91 -29.40 -8.91 3.04
CA GLN A 91 -30.83 -8.84 2.75
C GLN A 91 -31.57 -10.14 3.03
N GLN A 92 -30.96 -11.30 2.75
CA GLN A 92 -31.54 -12.59 3.11
C GLN A 92 -31.59 -12.81 4.64
N SER A 93 -30.55 -12.41 5.38
CA SER A 93 -30.57 -12.52 6.84
C SER A 93 -31.64 -11.63 7.50
N LEU A 94 -31.94 -10.46 6.92
CA LEU A 94 -33.04 -9.60 7.37
C LEU A 94 -34.40 -10.31 7.27
N LYS A 95 -34.63 -11.07 6.19
CA LYS A 95 -35.88 -11.83 6.02
C LYS A 95 -36.13 -12.84 7.13
N SER A 96 -35.08 -13.44 7.70
CA SER A 96 -35.24 -14.36 8.83
C SER A 96 -35.76 -13.64 10.08
N VAL A 97 -35.29 -12.41 10.30
CA VAL A 97 -35.78 -11.55 11.39
C VAL A 97 -37.23 -11.15 11.10
N ASP A 98 -37.55 -10.75 9.87
CA ASP A 98 -38.92 -10.41 9.45
C ASP A 98 -39.89 -11.59 9.63
N TRP A 99 -39.52 -12.81 9.23
CA TRP A 99 -40.35 -14.01 9.40
C TRP A 99 -40.56 -14.39 10.86
N THR A 100 -39.53 -14.21 11.69
CA THR A 100 -39.64 -14.49 13.13
C THR A 100 -40.58 -13.49 13.79
N HIS A 101 -40.48 -12.21 13.40
CA HIS A 101 -41.40 -11.18 13.87
C HIS A 101 -42.84 -11.47 13.43
N GLN A 102 -43.07 -11.71 12.13
CA GLN A 102 -44.39 -12.03 11.60
C GLN A 102 -45.03 -13.24 12.29
N ALA A 103 -44.27 -14.33 12.48
CA ALA A 103 -44.78 -15.52 13.14
C ALA A 103 -45.17 -15.26 14.61
N ARG A 104 -44.42 -14.42 15.33
CA ARG A 104 -44.77 -14.08 16.71
C ARG A 104 -45.97 -13.15 16.79
N THR A 105 -46.07 -12.15 15.91
CA THR A 105 -47.23 -11.27 15.84
C THR A 105 -48.51 -12.06 15.51
N GLU A 106 -48.46 -13.02 14.57
CA GLU A 106 -49.59 -13.91 14.29
C GLU A 106 -49.98 -14.78 15.50
N ILE A 107 -49.02 -15.26 16.29
CA ILE A 107 -49.30 -16.01 17.53
C ILE A 107 -49.97 -15.12 18.59
N ILE A 108 -49.54 -13.86 18.71
CA ILE A 108 -50.12 -12.89 19.65
C ILE A 108 -51.55 -12.54 19.22
N GLU A 109 -51.77 -12.26 17.94
CA GLU A 109 -53.09 -11.96 17.38
C GLU A 109 -54.07 -13.14 17.59
N ASN A 110 -53.62 -14.37 17.31
CA ASN A 110 -54.43 -15.58 17.55
C ASN A 110 -54.69 -15.87 19.03
N ARG A 111 -53.83 -15.43 19.95
CA ARG A 111 -54.09 -15.54 21.40
C ARG A 111 -55.04 -14.47 21.90
N ALA A 112 -55.00 -13.29 21.28
CA ALA A 112 -55.79 -12.16 21.69
C ALA A 112 -57.22 -12.20 21.13
N SER A 113 -57.45 -12.92 20.02
CA SER A 113 -58.80 -13.18 19.48
C SER A 113 -59.73 -13.95 20.44
N ASP A 114 -59.17 -14.63 21.44
CA ASP A 114 -59.93 -15.37 22.47
C ASP A 114 -60.24 -14.52 23.73
N MET A 115 -59.86 -13.23 23.76
CA MET A 115 -59.98 -12.34 24.93
C MET A 115 -61.04 -11.22 24.75
N GLU A 116 -61.50 -10.63 25.86
CA GLU A 116 -62.38 -9.46 25.82
C GLU A 116 -61.70 -8.23 25.17
N PRO A 117 -62.46 -7.38 24.44
CA PRO A 117 -61.91 -6.31 23.58
C PRO A 117 -60.99 -5.30 24.29
N ASP A 118 -61.26 -4.99 25.56
CA ASP A 118 -60.51 -4.00 26.34
C ASP A 118 -59.15 -4.55 26.85
N ASN A 119 -59.07 -5.86 27.04
CA ASN A 119 -57.83 -6.59 27.34
C ASN A 119 -57.04 -6.91 26.07
N HIS A 120 -57.73 -7.00 24.93
CA HIS A 120 -57.16 -7.26 23.60
C HIS A 120 -56.25 -6.10 23.15
N GLU A 121 -56.72 -4.86 23.19
CA GLU A 121 -55.92 -3.70 22.75
C GLU A 121 -54.69 -3.46 23.63
N ASN A 122 -54.82 -3.59 24.95
CA ASN A 122 -53.71 -3.39 25.88
C ASN A 122 -52.63 -4.49 25.78
N LEU A 123 -53.05 -5.75 25.57
CA LEU A 123 -52.11 -6.87 25.37
C LEU A 123 -51.34 -6.70 24.05
N ILE A 124 -52.04 -6.32 22.98
CA ILE A 124 -51.41 -6.05 21.68
C ILE A 124 -50.44 -4.88 21.80
N ALA A 125 -50.86 -3.74 22.35
CA ALA A 125 -50.01 -2.54 22.42
C ALA A 125 -48.72 -2.76 23.25
N THR A 126 -48.80 -3.55 24.32
CA THR A 126 -47.64 -3.83 25.19
C THR A 126 -46.66 -4.78 24.50
N HIS A 127 -47.15 -5.87 23.91
CA HIS A 127 -46.27 -6.82 23.21
C HIS A 127 -45.72 -6.27 21.88
N LEU A 128 -46.49 -5.43 21.17
CA LEU A 128 -46.01 -4.81 19.94
C LEU A 128 -44.81 -3.88 20.20
N ASN A 129 -44.83 -3.13 21.30
CA ASN A 129 -43.72 -2.25 21.67
C ASN A 129 -42.46 -3.06 22.07
N GLU A 130 -42.62 -4.14 22.84
CA GLU A 130 -41.52 -5.05 23.20
C GLU A 130 -40.93 -5.74 21.96
N GLU A 131 -41.77 -6.17 21.02
CA GLU A 131 -41.32 -6.80 19.77
C GLU A 131 -40.60 -5.82 18.84
N VAL A 132 -41.08 -4.58 18.72
CA VAL A 132 -40.40 -3.55 17.93
C VAL A 132 -39.02 -3.24 18.52
N GLU A 133 -38.88 -3.22 19.84
CA GLU A 133 -37.58 -3.03 20.49
C GLU A 133 -36.65 -4.24 20.27
N GLU A 134 -37.16 -5.47 20.39
CA GLU A 134 -36.40 -6.70 20.16
C GLU A 134 -35.96 -6.82 18.69
N TYR A 135 -36.86 -6.52 17.73
CA TYR A 135 -36.59 -6.47 16.30
C TYR A 135 -35.47 -5.47 15.96
N ASN A 136 -35.59 -4.22 16.44
CA ASN A 136 -34.58 -3.20 16.21
C ASN A 136 -33.22 -3.58 16.81
N LYS A 137 -33.22 -4.25 17.96
CA LYS A 137 -31.99 -4.73 18.61
C LYS A 137 -31.33 -5.85 17.82
N GLU A 138 -32.10 -6.79 17.27
CA GLU A 138 -31.57 -7.85 16.40
C GLU A 138 -31.02 -7.30 15.08
N LEU A 139 -31.74 -6.36 14.46
CA LEU A 139 -31.28 -5.65 13.28
C LEU A 139 -29.95 -4.92 13.53
N HIS A 140 -29.85 -4.20 14.64
CA HIS A 140 -28.64 -3.46 14.98
C HIS A 140 -27.45 -4.41 15.22
N LYS A 141 -27.65 -5.54 15.90
CA LYS A 141 -26.60 -6.55 16.09
C LYS A 141 -26.11 -7.13 14.77
N LEU A 142 -27.03 -7.43 13.85
CA LEU A 142 -26.71 -7.94 12.52
C LEU A 142 -25.89 -6.92 11.72
N GLN A 143 -26.31 -5.66 11.74
CA GLN A 143 -25.60 -4.56 11.08
C GLN A 143 -24.21 -4.33 11.67
N GLU A 144 -24.07 -4.37 13.00
CA GLU A 144 -22.79 -4.22 13.69
C GLU A 144 -21.83 -5.37 13.34
N ALA A 145 -22.31 -6.61 13.35
CA ALA A 145 -21.53 -7.78 12.95
C ALA A 145 -21.05 -7.68 11.49
N HIS A 146 -21.91 -7.22 10.59
CA HIS A 146 -21.55 -6.99 9.19
C HIS A 146 -20.49 -5.90 9.04
N ASN A 147 -20.67 -4.75 9.70
CA ASN A 147 -19.70 -3.67 9.69
C ASN A 147 -18.35 -4.10 10.26
N TRP A 148 -18.36 -4.86 11.35
CA TRP A 148 -17.14 -5.37 11.96
C TRP A 148 -16.41 -6.35 11.04
N MET A 149 -17.13 -7.24 10.36
CA MET A 149 -16.56 -8.14 9.35
C MET A 149 -15.95 -7.35 8.18
N LEU A 150 -16.66 -6.35 7.63
CA LEU A 150 -16.13 -5.50 6.56
C LEU A 150 -14.87 -4.75 7.00
N PHE A 151 -14.88 -4.17 8.20
CA PHE A 151 -13.73 -3.47 8.77
C PHE A 151 -12.53 -4.41 8.92
N SER A 152 -12.76 -5.62 9.42
CA SER A 152 -11.74 -6.66 9.62
C SER A 152 -11.05 -7.09 8.33
N ILE A 153 -11.73 -7.00 7.19
CA ILE A 153 -11.20 -7.38 5.87
C ILE A 153 -10.57 -6.16 5.17
N LEU A 154 -11.28 -5.04 5.11
CA LEU A 154 -10.87 -3.86 4.35
C LEU A 154 -9.72 -3.09 5.01
N PHE A 155 -9.70 -3.01 6.34
CA PHE A 155 -8.67 -2.25 7.05
C PHE A 155 -7.25 -2.84 6.84
N PRO A 156 -7.00 -4.15 7.01
CA PRO A 156 -5.69 -4.74 6.69
C PRO A 156 -5.30 -4.54 5.24
N MET A 157 -6.24 -4.65 4.29
CA MET A 157 -5.99 -4.44 2.87
C MET A 157 -5.50 -3.02 2.60
N LEU A 158 -6.14 -2.02 3.22
CA LEU A 158 -5.77 -0.62 3.11
C LEU A 158 -4.39 -0.35 3.73
N VAL A 159 -4.07 -0.97 4.88
CA VAL A 159 -2.75 -0.87 5.52
C VAL A 159 -1.66 -1.46 4.61
N VAL A 160 -1.89 -2.65 4.04
CA VAL A 160 -0.95 -3.27 3.10
C VAL A 160 -0.74 -2.39 1.88
N PHE A 161 -1.82 -1.84 1.31
CA PHE A 161 -1.74 -0.92 0.17
C PHE A 161 -0.93 0.34 0.51
N ALA A 162 -1.17 0.96 1.67
CA ALA A 162 -0.45 2.14 2.13
C ALA A 162 1.05 1.86 2.30
N LEU A 163 1.42 0.71 2.87
CA LEU A 163 2.82 0.29 3.02
C LEU A 163 3.49 0.06 1.66
N LEU A 164 2.83 -0.62 0.73
CA LEU A 164 3.36 -0.86 -0.62
C LEU A 164 3.52 0.45 -1.39
N PHE A 165 2.54 1.35 -1.32
CA PHE A 165 2.61 2.68 -1.94
C PHE A 165 3.77 3.51 -1.36
N ALA A 166 3.89 3.56 -0.03
CA ALA A 166 4.98 4.26 0.62
C ALA A 166 6.35 3.68 0.24
N LYS A 167 6.46 2.36 0.11
CA LYS A 167 7.69 1.70 -0.33
C LYS A 167 8.02 2.00 -1.80
N TYR A 168 7.03 1.94 -2.68
CA TYR A 168 7.18 2.28 -4.09
C TYR A 168 7.68 3.72 -4.25
N ARG A 169 7.05 4.67 -3.56
CA ARG A 169 7.45 6.08 -3.58
C ARG A 169 8.90 6.27 -3.15
N TRP A 170 9.35 5.55 -2.12
CA TRP A 170 10.74 5.59 -1.69
C TRP A 170 11.70 5.05 -2.75
N LEU A 171 11.37 3.90 -3.37
CA LEU A 171 12.18 3.29 -4.43
C LEU A 171 12.31 4.21 -5.64
N THR A 172 11.22 4.88 -6.04
CA THR A 172 11.25 5.87 -7.13
C THR A 172 12.20 7.02 -6.79
N SER A 173 12.12 7.59 -5.58
CA SER A 173 13.04 8.66 -5.16
C SER A 173 14.50 8.19 -5.13
N ALA A 174 14.75 6.98 -4.62
CA ALA A 174 16.09 6.40 -4.58
C ALA A 174 16.65 6.16 -5.99
N TYR A 175 15.84 5.63 -6.91
CA TYR A 175 16.21 5.41 -8.30
C TYR A 175 16.61 6.72 -8.97
N THR A 176 15.79 7.77 -8.86
CA THR A 176 16.09 9.08 -9.44
C THR A 176 17.40 9.63 -8.91
N CYS A 177 17.62 9.57 -7.58
CA CYS A 177 18.86 10.02 -6.96
C CYS A 177 20.11 9.28 -7.49
N VAL A 178 20.04 7.95 -7.59
CA VAL A 178 21.17 7.14 -8.08
C VAL A 178 21.38 7.36 -9.58
N ASN A 179 20.32 7.50 -10.36
CA ASN A 179 20.40 7.73 -11.79
C ASN A 179 21.01 9.10 -12.12
N GLU A 180 20.64 10.15 -11.37
CA GLU A 180 21.28 11.47 -11.48
C GLU A 180 22.75 11.41 -11.09
N ALA A 181 23.09 10.75 -9.97
CA ALA A 181 24.48 10.55 -9.56
C ALA A 181 25.31 9.82 -10.63
N PHE A 182 24.74 8.78 -11.24
CA PHE A 182 25.38 8.00 -12.31
C PHE A 182 25.69 8.89 -13.52
N LYS A 183 24.68 9.62 -14.04
CA LYS A 183 24.84 10.51 -15.20
C LYS A 183 25.84 11.63 -14.94
N GLU A 184 25.85 12.18 -13.72
CA GLU A 184 26.79 13.24 -13.35
C GLU A 184 28.22 12.72 -13.27
N LYS A 185 28.43 11.54 -12.68
CA LYS A 185 29.75 10.90 -12.61
C LYS A 185 30.27 10.50 -13.99
N GLU A 186 29.42 9.93 -14.84
CA GLU A 186 29.74 9.58 -16.23
C GLU A 186 30.22 10.81 -17.02
N ARG A 187 29.54 11.96 -16.87
CA ARG A 187 29.96 13.24 -17.48
C ARG A 187 31.32 13.71 -16.98
N LEU A 188 31.59 13.60 -15.68
CA LEU A 188 32.88 14.01 -15.09
C LEU A 188 34.04 13.15 -15.61
N GLU A 189 33.89 11.82 -15.62
CA GLU A 189 34.92 10.91 -16.11
C GLU A 189 35.17 11.08 -17.63
N THR A 190 34.12 11.30 -18.41
CA THR A 190 34.23 11.55 -19.86
C THR A 190 34.95 12.87 -20.16
N ALA A 191 34.63 13.93 -19.41
CA ALA A 191 35.27 15.23 -19.53
C ALA A 191 36.76 15.17 -19.14
N GLU A 192 37.09 14.42 -18.09
CA GLU A 192 38.47 14.22 -17.65
C GLU A 192 39.29 13.43 -18.68
N SER A 193 38.73 12.35 -19.25
CA SER A 193 39.36 11.57 -20.31
C SER A 193 39.64 12.43 -21.55
N SER A 194 38.64 13.19 -22.00
CA SER A 194 38.76 14.11 -23.14
C SER A 194 39.82 15.20 -22.90
N ARG A 195 39.95 15.70 -21.66
CA ARG A 195 40.99 16.67 -21.30
C ARG A 195 42.38 16.04 -21.31
N LYS A 196 42.54 14.82 -20.78
CA LYS A 196 43.80 14.06 -20.81
C LYS A 196 44.24 13.76 -22.25
N GLU A 197 43.31 13.42 -23.12
CA GLU A 197 43.57 13.16 -24.53
C GLU A 197 44.03 14.42 -25.27
N LYS A 198 43.34 15.55 -25.09
CA LYS A 198 43.78 16.86 -25.63
C LYS A 198 45.18 17.24 -25.14
N LEU A 199 45.50 16.98 -23.87
CA LEU A 199 46.83 17.25 -23.32
C LEU A 199 47.91 16.34 -23.93
N ARG A 200 47.60 15.07 -24.19
CA ARG A 200 48.52 14.14 -24.87
C ARG A 200 48.79 14.58 -26.31
N GLN A 201 47.74 14.88 -27.07
CA GLN A 201 47.85 15.39 -28.45
C GLN A 201 48.69 16.68 -28.50
N HIS A 202 48.49 17.61 -27.56
CA HIS A 202 49.29 18.84 -27.49
C HIS A 202 50.77 18.58 -27.20
N ARG A 203 51.09 17.62 -26.31
CA ARG A 203 52.48 17.21 -26.05
C ARG A 203 53.13 16.58 -27.28
N GLU A 204 52.43 15.68 -27.95
CA GLU A 204 52.93 15.02 -29.16
C GLU A 204 53.15 16.02 -30.30
N THR A 205 52.27 17.02 -30.40
CA THR A 205 52.41 18.10 -31.40
C THR A 205 53.65 18.95 -31.12
N ARG A 206 53.90 19.33 -29.86
CA ARG A 206 55.12 20.08 -29.48
C ARG A 206 56.41 19.29 -29.70
N LEU A 207 56.38 17.97 -29.47
CA LEU A 207 57.55 17.11 -29.69
C LEU A 207 57.87 16.86 -31.17
N ARG A 208 56.91 17.13 -32.08
CA ARG A 208 57.11 17.00 -33.53
C ARG A 208 57.56 18.29 -34.20
N THR A 209 57.33 19.45 -33.57
CA THR A 209 57.63 20.77 -34.14
C THR A 209 58.83 21.48 -33.52
N GLY A 210 59.41 20.93 -32.43
CA GLY A 210 60.68 21.36 -31.86
C GLY A 210 61.78 20.36 -32.12
#